data_AF-A0A350CDB7-F1
#
_entry.id   AF-A0A350CDB7-F1
#
_cell.length_a   1.000
_cell.length_b   1.000
_cell.length_c   1.000
_cell.angle_alpha   90.00
_cell.angle_beta   90.00
_cell.angle_gamma   90.00
#
_symmetry.space_group_name_H-M   'P 1'
#
loop_
_entity.id
_entity.type
_entity.pdbx_description
1 polymer ?
#
loop_
_entity_poly.entity_id
_entity_poly.type
_entity_poly.pdbx_seq_one_letter_code
_entity_poly.pdbx_strand_id
1 'polypeptide(L)'
;MLPLQDADRVRQALQPAADPAAQPLTWTLAVREAGLVPAETRVLIRGQAASPGSVVQPAFPQVLCRSETSAADQLLLTDMRSQSPIADLFPSSGRRLAFARWLVRRDHPLTARVAVNRVWHFHFGRGLVGSTGDFGRAGEAPVHQPLLDWLSVDFMERGWSLKSLQRQILTSAAWRRSSGTDAGQPLQVEQAEQQDPAGRLLWKFPFRRLEAESIRDRMLFSSGELNTTVGGPEMYPQLSGEVLAGQSKPGLGWRSSTAAEQCRRSLYAIVKRGVRDPVLEALDYTNTASPLTERPVTTVATQALILLHGRFTADRAAALAQQALNAADSAAQIRWIYERVLQRHPSAAELTAASELMSAWEQQLPLPSQQVSFRPDVPESLYSAFRQQLPQQAFLLGPAEMWQYHSGVWGGGYEGIDVVDKRLGPHAFWLGPQVTTGVLTGQLRPDSSVESVTILAGAAADGAAWSGLGLTFDRLRSRIQLRLRRPGGSEQVSGEANWIPVDSQWQSFRWEIGPEIKVFLEHNSNPILAVPISSESLPTGRLGVAVWGGRVDLRQLQWADSGPAAVATDILAARQSAVEAPLPTGWSQFGGDWQRLSDTSWRVA
;
A
#
# COMPACT_ATOMS: atom_id res chain seq x y z
N MET A 1 26.56 26.25 29.47
CA MET A 1 25.19 26.48 29.98
C MET A 1 24.90 27.96 29.81
N LEU A 2 23.88 28.32 29.03
CA LEU A 2 23.47 29.71 28.88
C LEU A 2 22.75 30.18 30.16
N PRO A 3 22.88 31.46 30.57
CA PRO A 3 22.16 31.99 31.73
C PRO A 3 20.64 31.84 31.56
N LEU A 4 19.93 31.47 32.64
CA LEU A 4 18.48 31.21 32.65
C LEU A 4 17.64 32.37 32.07
N GLN A 5 18.13 33.61 32.21
CA GLN A 5 17.42 34.82 31.77
C GLN A 5 17.33 34.95 30.24
N ASP A 6 18.29 34.37 29.50
CA ASP A 6 18.25 34.35 28.03
C ASP A 6 17.37 33.21 27.50
N ALA A 7 17.23 32.12 28.24
CA ALA A 7 16.36 31.00 27.89
C ALA A 7 14.87 31.37 27.97
N ASP A 8 14.49 32.19 28.96
CA ASP A 8 13.10 32.65 29.10
C ASP A 8 12.74 33.78 28.11
N ARG A 9 13.70 34.64 27.73
CA ARG A 9 13.54 35.58 26.61
C ARG A 9 13.36 34.86 25.27
N VAL A 10 14.13 33.79 25.03
CA VAL A 10 13.97 32.94 23.84
C VAL A 10 12.63 32.19 23.87
N ARG A 11 12.17 31.68 25.03
CA ARG A 11 10.82 31.10 25.14
C ARG A 11 9.69 32.10 24.88
N GLN A 12 9.79 33.32 25.40
CA GLN A 12 8.79 34.36 25.16
C GLN A 12 8.81 34.86 23.71
N ALA A 13 9.98 34.94 23.07
CA ALA A 13 10.09 35.27 21.65
C ALA A 13 9.61 34.12 20.71
N LEU A 14 9.52 32.89 21.23
CA LEU A 14 9.08 31.69 20.52
C LEU A 14 7.61 31.31 20.77
N GLN A 15 6.87 32.07 21.57
CA GLN A 15 5.41 31.95 21.65
C GLN A 15 4.79 32.90 20.61
N PRO A 16 4.31 32.41 19.46
CA PRO A 16 3.64 33.28 18.51
C PRO A 16 2.32 33.78 19.11
N ALA A 17 2.00 35.06 18.85
CA ALA A 17 0.61 35.49 18.89
C ALA A 17 -0.18 34.60 17.92
N ALA A 18 -1.29 34.04 18.38
CA ALA A 18 -2.07 33.05 17.65
C ALA A 18 -2.55 33.59 16.28
N ASP A 19 -1.83 33.21 15.23
CA ASP A 19 -2.35 33.23 13.86
C ASP A 19 -2.65 31.78 13.45
N PRO A 20 -3.93 31.39 13.32
CA PRO A 20 -4.32 30.01 13.00
C PRO A 20 -3.96 29.56 11.58
N ALA A 21 -3.35 30.43 10.74
CA ALA A 21 -2.98 30.11 9.36
C ALA A 21 -1.47 29.91 9.12
N ALA A 22 -0.61 30.03 10.13
CA ALA A 22 0.82 29.83 9.95
C ALA A 22 1.15 28.32 9.83
N GLN A 23 1.47 27.87 8.60
CA GLN A 23 2.00 26.53 8.36
C GLN A 23 3.20 26.30 9.30
N PRO A 24 3.26 25.19 10.06
CA PRO A 24 4.38 24.93 10.93
C PRO A 24 5.65 24.90 10.09
N LEU A 25 6.64 25.72 10.47
CA LEU A 25 7.96 25.74 9.86
C LEU A 25 8.44 24.30 9.69
N THR A 26 8.77 23.93 8.45
CA THR A 26 9.24 22.58 8.12
C THR A 26 10.62 22.38 8.73
N TRP A 27 10.65 21.83 9.94
CA TRP A 27 11.90 21.43 10.59
C TRP A 27 12.54 20.34 9.74
N THR A 28 13.80 20.54 9.32
CA THR A 28 14.59 19.49 8.69
C THR A 28 15.56 18.90 9.71
N LEU A 29 15.62 17.57 9.78
CA LEU A 29 16.71 16.90 10.48
C LEU A 29 18.00 17.15 9.67
N ALA A 30 19.01 17.72 10.33
CA ALA A 30 20.32 17.96 9.73
C ALA A 30 21.39 17.23 10.54
N VAL A 31 22.25 16.48 9.85
CA VAL A 31 23.43 15.87 10.47
C VAL A 31 24.49 16.95 10.69
N ARG A 32 24.71 17.34 11.94
CA ARG A 32 25.75 18.31 12.32
C ARG A 32 27.11 17.65 12.56
N GLU A 33 28.18 18.41 12.36
CA GLU A 33 29.50 18.03 12.87
C GLU A 33 29.55 18.17 14.40
N ALA A 34 30.41 17.39 15.05
CA ALA A 34 30.63 17.44 16.49
C ALA A 34 31.63 18.55 16.87
N GLY A 35 31.33 19.80 16.49
CA GLY A 35 32.12 20.97 16.87
C GLY A 35 33.34 21.27 15.98
N LEU A 36 34.23 22.12 16.49
CA LEU A 36 35.38 22.67 15.77
C LEU A 36 36.53 21.67 15.57
N VAL A 37 36.61 20.67 16.44
CA VAL A 37 37.68 19.67 16.46
C VAL A 37 37.10 18.31 16.11
N PRO A 38 37.29 17.83 14.88
CA PRO A 38 36.83 16.50 14.49
C PRO A 38 37.55 15.43 15.31
N ALA A 39 36.83 14.36 15.62
CA ALA A 39 37.44 13.17 16.23
C ALA A 39 38.56 12.63 15.34
N GLU A 40 39.61 12.12 15.98
CA GLU A 40 40.70 11.45 15.30
C GLU A 40 40.18 10.22 14.55
N THR A 41 40.51 10.10 13.27
CA THR A 41 40.18 8.93 12.45
C THR A 41 41.41 8.06 12.32
N ARG A 42 41.28 6.75 12.52
CA ARG A 42 42.39 5.78 12.43
C ARG A 42 42.06 4.66 11.47
N VAL A 43 43.10 4.09 10.86
CA VAL A 43 42.97 2.85 10.09
C VAL A 43 42.61 1.72 11.04
N LEU A 44 41.51 1.01 10.80
CA LEU A 44 41.14 -0.15 11.61
C LEU A 44 41.84 -1.40 11.05
N ILE A 45 42.78 -1.97 11.82
CA ILE A 45 43.52 -3.14 11.37
C ILE A 45 42.55 -4.31 11.22
N ARG A 46 42.42 -4.83 10.00
CA ARG A 46 41.42 -5.87 9.62
C ARG A 46 39.96 -5.45 9.92
N GLY A 47 39.68 -4.14 9.99
CA GLY A 47 38.34 -3.61 10.29
C GLY A 47 37.94 -3.68 11.77
N GLN A 48 38.83 -4.05 12.68
CA GLN A 48 38.51 -4.17 14.10
C GLN A 48 38.57 -2.81 14.81
N ALA A 49 37.45 -2.35 15.35
CA ALA A 49 37.37 -1.07 16.07
C ALA A 49 38.27 -1.01 17.32
N ALA A 50 38.54 -2.17 17.95
CA ALA A 50 39.42 -2.28 19.10
C ALA A 50 40.93 -2.33 18.75
N SER A 51 41.29 -2.39 17.45
CA SER A 51 42.67 -2.43 16.98
C SER A 51 42.98 -1.23 16.07
N PRO A 52 43.08 -0.01 16.64
CA PRO A 52 43.38 1.18 15.87
C PRO A 52 44.84 1.18 15.41
N GLY A 53 45.05 1.36 14.12
CA GLY A 53 46.34 1.60 13.49
C GLY A 53 46.68 3.08 13.39
N SER A 54 47.34 3.46 12.30
CA SER A 54 47.81 4.82 12.05
C SER A 54 46.66 5.84 11.94
N VAL A 55 46.94 7.08 12.34
CA VAL A 55 46.02 8.21 12.21
C VAL A 55 45.91 8.61 10.75
N VAL A 56 44.67 8.82 10.29
CA VAL A 56 44.35 9.29 8.93
C VAL A 56 44.21 10.80 8.95
N GLN A 57 45.07 11.49 8.21
CA GLN A 57 44.99 12.93 8.03
C GLN A 57 43.91 13.30 6.99
N PRO A 58 43.23 14.45 7.15
CA PRO A 58 42.26 14.90 6.17
C PRO A 58 42.95 15.21 4.84
N ALA A 59 42.47 14.61 3.76
CA ALA A 59 42.91 14.87 2.40
C ALA A 59 41.78 14.54 1.41
N PHE A 60 41.85 15.10 0.20
CA PHE A 60 41.00 14.65 -0.90
C PHE A 60 41.60 13.40 -1.57
N PRO A 61 40.78 12.58 -2.27
CA PRO A 61 41.29 11.43 -3.01
C PRO A 61 42.33 11.85 -4.05
N GLN A 62 43.60 11.52 -3.80
CA GLN A 62 44.74 11.99 -4.61
C GLN A 62 44.61 11.65 -6.11
N VAL A 63 43.97 10.53 -6.45
CA VAL A 63 43.71 10.12 -7.85
C VAL A 63 42.85 11.12 -8.62
N LEU A 64 42.08 11.97 -7.93
CA LEU A 64 41.24 13.00 -8.51
C LEU A 64 41.88 14.40 -8.45
N CYS A 65 43.00 14.54 -7.73
CA CYS A 65 43.77 15.79 -7.68
C CYS A 65 44.77 15.83 -8.84
N ARG A 66 44.73 16.88 -9.67
CA ARG A 66 45.81 17.14 -10.64
C ARG A 66 47.01 17.75 -9.92
N SER A 67 48.23 17.49 -10.41
CA SER A 67 49.49 17.94 -9.80
C SER A 67 49.53 19.46 -9.56
N GLU A 68 49.02 20.25 -10.51
CA GLU A 68 48.93 21.72 -10.45
C GLU A 68 47.91 22.24 -9.42
N THR A 69 46.86 21.47 -9.11
CA THR A 69 45.79 21.81 -8.15
C THR A 69 46.04 21.36 -6.72
N SER A 70 47.04 20.49 -6.48
CA SER A 70 47.25 19.90 -5.14
C SER A 70 47.54 20.93 -4.04
N ALA A 71 48.22 22.03 -4.38
CA ALA A 71 48.45 23.14 -3.44
C ALA A 71 47.16 23.94 -3.15
N ALA A 72 46.35 24.23 -4.18
CA ALA A 72 45.06 24.91 -4.01
C ALA A 72 44.05 24.08 -3.21
N ASP A 73 44.07 22.77 -3.39
CA ASP A 73 43.22 21.83 -2.67
C ASP A 73 43.61 21.72 -1.18
N GLN A 74 44.90 21.77 -0.86
CA GLN A 74 45.38 21.85 0.54
C GLN A 74 45.00 23.17 1.21
N LEU A 75 45.00 24.28 0.47
CA LEU A 75 44.57 25.60 0.98
C LEU A 75 43.07 25.61 1.36
N LEU A 76 42.21 24.94 0.58
CA LEU A 76 40.77 24.84 0.89
C LEU A 76 40.48 24.17 2.25
N LEU A 77 41.31 23.24 2.70
CA LEU A 77 41.13 22.58 4.00
C LEU A 77 41.36 23.53 5.20
N THR A 78 42.12 24.61 5.01
CA THR A 78 42.52 25.53 6.07
C THR A 78 41.58 26.74 6.16
N ASP A 79 41.14 27.26 5.00
CA ASP A 79 40.42 28.53 4.87
C ASP A 79 38.91 28.42 5.20
N MET A 80 38.33 27.22 5.24
CA MET A 80 36.87 27.04 5.25
C MET A 80 36.19 27.13 6.62
N ARG A 81 36.96 27.26 7.71
CA ARG A 81 36.43 27.39 9.08
C ARG A 81 35.73 28.73 9.31
N SER A 82 36.25 29.81 8.75
CA SER A 82 35.78 31.19 8.96
C SER A 82 34.70 31.64 7.95
N GLN A 83 34.46 30.86 6.90
CA GLN A 83 33.56 31.23 5.80
C GLN A 83 32.15 30.64 5.92
N SER A 84 31.84 29.90 6.99
CA SER A 84 30.47 29.43 7.23
C SER A 84 29.62 30.58 7.76
N PRO A 85 28.53 30.99 7.08
CA PRO A 85 27.67 32.08 7.52
C PRO A 85 26.89 31.75 8.81
N ILE A 86 26.99 30.50 9.30
CA ILE A 86 26.35 30.01 10.53
C ILE A 86 27.37 29.46 11.54
N ALA A 87 28.66 29.78 11.38
CA ALA A 87 29.74 29.27 12.23
C ALA A 87 29.49 29.52 13.73
N ASP A 88 28.92 30.67 14.06
CA ASP A 88 28.64 31.07 15.45
C ASP A 88 27.48 30.30 16.08
N LEU A 89 26.51 29.87 15.26
CA LEU A 89 25.36 29.07 15.70
C LEU A 89 25.68 27.57 15.71
N PHE A 90 26.53 27.12 14.80
CA PHE A 90 26.89 25.73 14.61
C PHE A 90 28.40 25.59 14.37
N PRO A 91 29.19 25.47 15.44
CA PRO A 91 30.64 25.29 15.33
C PRO A 91 30.97 24.05 14.50
N SER A 92 31.81 24.23 13.47
CA SER A 92 32.22 23.18 12.53
C SER A 92 33.71 23.30 12.23
N SER A 93 34.33 22.17 11.90
CA SER A 93 35.72 22.11 11.46
C SER A 93 35.98 22.70 10.08
N GLY A 94 34.93 23.06 9.33
CA GLY A 94 34.99 23.54 7.95
C GLY A 94 35.26 22.45 6.90
N ARG A 95 35.56 21.22 7.32
CA ARG A 95 35.99 20.13 6.42
C ARG A 95 34.89 19.69 5.43
N ARG A 96 33.64 19.56 5.86
CA ARG A 96 32.52 19.24 4.96
C ARG A 96 32.28 20.31 3.91
N LEU A 97 32.39 21.59 4.28
CA LEU A 97 32.24 22.70 3.34
C LEU A 97 33.39 22.72 2.33
N ALA A 98 34.64 22.52 2.80
CA ALA A 98 35.80 22.38 1.92
C ALA A 98 35.62 21.25 0.90
N PHE A 99 35.16 20.07 1.34
CA PHE A 99 34.87 18.94 0.47
C PHE A 99 33.74 19.22 -0.53
N ALA A 100 32.64 19.85 -0.08
CA ALA A 100 31.54 20.22 -0.95
C ALA A 100 31.98 21.20 -2.06
N ARG A 101 32.78 22.21 -1.70
CA ARG A 101 33.35 23.15 -2.69
C ARG A 101 34.30 22.45 -3.65
N TRP A 102 35.18 21.58 -3.15
CA TRP A 102 36.09 20.79 -3.97
C TRP A 102 35.34 19.93 -5.00
N LEU A 103 34.27 19.25 -4.58
CA LEU A 103 33.43 18.42 -5.46
C LEU A 103 32.80 19.21 -6.62
N VAL A 104 32.41 20.47 -6.40
CA VAL A 104 31.72 21.29 -7.42
C VAL A 104 32.65 22.25 -8.16
N ARG A 105 33.98 22.13 -7.98
CA ARG A 105 34.93 22.94 -8.73
C ARG A 105 34.79 22.68 -10.23
N ARG A 106 34.99 23.73 -11.03
CA ARG A 106 34.91 23.66 -12.50
C ARG A 106 35.92 22.68 -13.11
N ASP A 107 37.08 22.51 -12.48
CA ASP A 107 38.14 21.60 -12.89
C ASP A 107 37.98 20.16 -12.34
N HIS A 108 36.97 19.90 -11.52
CA HIS A 108 36.73 18.57 -10.97
C HIS A 108 36.25 17.61 -12.09
N PRO A 109 36.92 16.45 -12.30
CA PRO A 109 36.73 15.65 -13.49
C PRO A 109 35.41 14.85 -13.53
N LEU A 110 34.76 14.58 -12.39
CA LEU A 110 33.64 13.62 -12.36
C LEU A 110 32.27 14.24 -12.07
N THR A 111 32.15 15.14 -11.10
CA THR A 111 30.86 15.61 -10.56
C THR A 111 29.85 16.03 -11.63
N ALA A 112 30.21 16.92 -12.55
CA ALA A 112 29.31 17.37 -13.61
C ALA A 112 28.94 16.23 -14.58
N ARG A 113 29.92 15.42 -14.99
CA ARG A 113 29.72 14.26 -15.88
C ARG A 113 28.80 13.22 -15.27
N VAL A 114 29.02 12.87 -14.00
CA VAL A 114 28.18 11.92 -13.26
C VAL A 114 26.76 12.47 -13.12
N ALA A 115 26.59 13.76 -12.79
CA ALA A 115 25.28 14.39 -12.68
C ALA A 115 24.52 14.38 -14.01
N VAL A 116 25.16 14.81 -15.10
CA VAL A 116 24.59 14.79 -16.45
C VAL A 116 24.24 13.37 -16.87
N ASN A 117 25.13 12.41 -16.67
CA ASN A 117 24.90 11.02 -17.02
C ASN A 117 23.70 10.40 -16.28
N ARG A 118 23.50 10.78 -15.01
CA ARG A 118 22.32 10.36 -14.24
C ARG A 118 21.03 10.96 -14.78
N VAL A 119 21.01 12.25 -15.11
CA VAL A 119 19.83 12.88 -15.72
C VAL A 119 19.52 12.25 -17.08
N TRP A 120 20.54 12.01 -17.90
CA TRP A 120 20.41 11.29 -19.15
C TRP A 120 19.84 9.88 -18.95
N HIS A 121 20.39 9.12 -17.99
CA HIS A 121 19.89 7.79 -17.63
C HIS A 121 18.41 7.81 -17.22
N PHE A 122 17.96 8.77 -16.41
CA PHE A 122 16.55 8.85 -16.02
C PHE A 122 15.58 9.12 -17.19
N HIS A 123 16.07 9.79 -18.24
CA HIS A 123 15.31 10.05 -19.45
C HIS A 123 15.31 8.85 -20.40
N PHE A 124 16.47 8.28 -20.70
CA PHE A 124 16.64 7.25 -21.72
C PHE A 124 16.76 5.82 -21.17
N GLY A 125 16.68 5.61 -19.86
CA GLY A 125 16.86 4.31 -19.21
C GLY A 125 18.31 3.79 -19.17
N ARG A 126 19.23 4.40 -19.91
CA ARG A 126 20.67 4.10 -19.91
C ARG A 126 21.47 5.40 -19.96
N GLY A 127 22.55 5.47 -19.20
CA GLY A 127 23.47 6.61 -19.25
C GLY A 127 24.30 6.62 -20.54
N LEU A 128 24.87 7.77 -20.87
CA LEU A 128 25.95 7.88 -21.85
C LEU A 128 27.14 7.00 -21.45
N VAL A 129 27.47 6.98 -20.17
CA VAL A 129 28.26 5.93 -19.52
C VAL A 129 27.28 4.92 -18.94
N GLY A 130 27.30 3.68 -19.45
CA GLY A 130 26.35 2.64 -19.06
C GLY A 130 26.43 2.29 -17.56
N SER A 131 27.64 2.26 -17.00
CA SER A 131 27.90 2.09 -15.57
C SER A 131 27.69 3.40 -14.81
N THR A 132 26.43 3.72 -14.49
CA THR A 132 26.06 4.99 -13.82
C THR A 132 26.80 5.24 -12.50
N GLY A 133 27.26 4.18 -11.84
CA GLY A 133 28.03 4.21 -10.59
C GLY A 133 29.55 4.19 -10.71
N ASP A 134 30.09 3.89 -11.89
CA ASP A 134 31.53 3.69 -12.08
C ASP A 134 32.02 4.38 -13.35
N PHE A 135 32.78 5.45 -13.16
CA PHE A 135 33.45 6.23 -14.22
C PHE A 135 34.95 5.93 -14.27
N GLY A 136 35.40 4.94 -13.50
CA GLY A 136 36.78 4.47 -13.45
C GLY A 136 37.05 3.38 -14.50
N ARG A 137 38.19 2.71 -14.37
CA ARG A 137 38.64 1.66 -15.32
C ARG A 137 37.76 0.42 -15.34
N ALA A 138 37.01 0.16 -14.28
CA ALA A 138 36.08 -0.96 -14.20
C ALA A 138 34.69 -0.61 -14.75
N GLY A 139 34.42 0.67 -15.00
CA GLY A 139 33.22 1.16 -15.67
C GLY A 139 33.27 1.01 -17.19
N GLU A 140 32.13 1.25 -17.84
CA GLU A 140 32.00 1.29 -19.27
C GLU A 140 32.54 2.61 -19.86
N ALA A 141 33.05 2.56 -21.09
CA ALA A 141 33.36 3.77 -21.84
C ALA A 141 32.06 4.48 -22.27
N PRO A 142 32.03 5.82 -22.31
CA PRO A 142 30.87 6.54 -22.79
C PRO A 142 30.60 6.29 -24.26
N VAL A 143 29.34 6.06 -24.61
CA VAL A 143 28.86 5.91 -25.99
C VAL A 143 29.21 7.15 -26.82
N HIS A 144 29.20 8.34 -26.21
CA HIS A 144 29.56 9.59 -26.88
C HIS A 144 30.24 10.58 -25.92
N GLN A 145 31.57 10.49 -25.79
CA GLN A 145 32.36 11.36 -24.89
C GLN A 145 32.19 12.87 -25.17
N PRO A 146 32.28 13.37 -26.42
CA PRO A 146 32.17 14.83 -26.64
C PRO A 146 30.82 15.43 -26.23
N LEU A 147 29.72 14.67 -26.36
CA LEU A 147 28.38 15.08 -25.93
C LEU A 147 28.30 15.16 -24.40
N LEU A 148 28.82 14.15 -23.71
CA LEU A 148 28.89 14.15 -22.25
C LEU A 148 29.70 15.34 -21.73
N ASP A 149 30.84 15.62 -22.34
CA ASP A 149 31.69 16.76 -21.97
C ASP A 149 30.98 18.09 -22.21
N TRP A 150 30.38 18.26 -23.39
CA TRP A 150 29.64 19.47 -23.74
C TRP A 150 28.47 19.73 -22.78
N LEU A 151 27.63 18.71 -22.52
CA LEU A 151 26.52 18.82 -21.57
C LEU A 151 27.00 19.13 -20.15
N SER A 152 28.16 18.59 -19.76
CA SER A 152 28.73 18.83 -18.43
C SER A 152 29.20 20.27 -18.26
N VAL A 153 29.85 20.83 -19.29
CA VAL A 153 30.26 22.24 -19.29
C VAL A 153 29.04 23.17 -19.30
N ASP A 154 28.08 22.93 -20.19
CA ASP A 154 26.83 23.72 -20.26
C ASP A 154 26.05 23.65 -18.94
N PHE A 155 25.97 22.48 -18.31
CA PHE A 155 25.32 22.32 -17.01
C PHE A 155 25.95 23.20 -15.92
N MET A 156 27.29 23.26 -15.86
CA MET A 156 28.00 24.14 -14.92
C MET A 156 27.82 25.62 -15.25
N GLU A 157 27.91 26.00 -16.53
CA GLU A 157 27.77 27.39 -17.00
C GLU A 157 26.38 27.96 -16.79
N ARG A 158 25.35 27.10 -16.82
CA ARG A 158 23.96 27.45 -16.49
C ARG A 158 23.65 27.34 -15.00
N GLY A 159 24.68 27.40 -14.15
CA GLY A 159 24.53 27.44 -12.70
C GLY A 159 23.97 26.14 -12.11
N TRP A 160 24.33 24.98 -12.67
CA TRP A 160 23.88 23.67 -12.19
C TRP A 160 22.35 23.47 -12.20
N SER A 161 21.66 24.16 -13.11
CA SER A 161 20.20 24.10 -13.23
C SER A 161 19.72 22.79 -13.86
N LEU A 162 19.19 21.88 -13.04
CA LEU A 162 18.59 20.63 -13.51
C LEU A 162 17.46 20.88 -14.51
N LYS A 163 16.66 21.94 -14.33
CA LYS A 163 15.60 22.30 -15.29
C LYS A 163 16.16 22.68 -16.65
N SER A 164 17.27 23.41 -16.70
CA SER A 164 17.89 23.78 -17.97
C SER A 164 18.47 22.57 -18.70
N LEU A 165 19.17 21.69 -17.98
CA LEU A 165 19.70 20.44 -18.54
C LEU A 165 18.59 19.55 -19.09
N GLN A 166 17.52 19.34 -18.33
CA GLN A 166 16.37 18.55 -18.78
C GLN A 166 15.74 19.18 -20.04
N ARG A 167 15.53 20.50 -20.07
CA ARG A 167 15.00 21.18 -21.27
C ARG A 167 15.90 20.96 -22.48
N GLN A 168 17.23 21.06 -22.32
CA GLN A 168 18.18 20.82 -23.40
C GLN A 168 18.06 19.40 -23.96
N ILE A 169 17.90 18.39 -23.08
CA ILE A 169 17.70 16.99 -23.48
C ILE A 169 16.34 16.80 -24.17
N LEU A 170 15.24 17.23 -23.54
CA LEU A 170 13.86 17.01 -24.01
C LEU A 170 13.55 17.76 -25.33
N THR A 171 14.25 18.84 -25.62
CA THR A 171 14.11 19.59 -26.88
C THR A 171 15.09 19.14 -27.96
N SER A 172 15.99 18.20 -27.67
CA SER A 172 16.93 17.66 -28.65
C SER A 172 16.24 16.84 -29.75
N ALA A 173 16.94 16.66 -30.87
CA ALA A 173 16.51 15.73 -31.92
C ALA A 173 16.52 14.26 -31.44
N ALA A 174 17.39 13.92 -30.47
CA ALA A 174 17.45 12.58 -29.91
C ALA A 174 16.19 12.21 -29.12
N TRP A 175 15.68 13.13 -28.29
CA TRP A 175 14.44 12.90 -27.52
C TRP A 175 13.18 12.91 -28.41
N ARG A 176 13.11 13.81 -29.39
CA ARG A 176 11.94 14.00 -30.25
C ARG A 176 11.86 13.03 -31.44
N ARG A 177 12.80 12.09 -31.55
CA ARG A 177 12.83 11.10 -32.64
C ARG A 177 11.68 10.11 -32.49
N SER A 178 11.00 9.81 -33.60
CA SER A 178 9.96 8.76 -33.64
C SER A 178 10.60 7.36 -33.74
N SER A 179 10.05 6.40 -33.00
CA SER A 179 10.37 4.97 -33.15
C SER A 179 9.52 4.25 -34.20
N GLY A 180 8.45 4.90 -34.69
CA GLY A 180 7.46 4.30 -35.57
C GLY A 180 7.82 4.39 -37.06
N THR A 181 7.24 3.48 -37.85
CA THR A 181 7.33 3.42 -39.32
C THR A 181 6.21 4.21 -40.03
N ASP A 182 5.27 4.80 -39.27
CA ASP A 182 4.04 5.42 -39.80
C ASP A 182 4.25 6.66 -40.68
N ALA A 183 5.49 7.17 -40.80
CA ALA A 183 5.83 8.34 -41.59
C ALA A 183 6.16 8.04 -43.08
N GLY A 184 5.65 6.95 -43.65
CA GLY A 184 5.76 6.65 -45.11
C GLY A 184 7.18 6.46 -45.65
N GLN A 185 8.19 6.52 -44.78
CA GLN A 185 9.59 6.25 -45.07
C GLN A 185 9.96 5.05 -44.18
N PRO A 186 10.26 3.87 -44.76
CA PRO A 186 10.85 2.82 -43.97
C PRO A 186 12.20 3.35 -43.47
N LEU A 187 12.26 3.71 -42.18
CA LEU A 187 13.51 3.58 -41.46
C LEU A 187 14.04 2.19 -41.84
N GLN A 188 15.32 2.08 -42.17
CA GLN A 188 15.96 0.78 -42.38
C GLN A 188 16.05 0.09 -41.00
N VAL A 189 14.90 -0.21 -40.39
CA VAL A 189 14.76 -0.74 -39.03
C VAL A 189 15.57 -2.01 -38.92
N GLU A 190 15.53 -2.86 -39.93
CA GLU A 190 16.36 -4.07 -39.99
C GLU A 190 17.85 -3.76 -39.95
N GLN A 191 18.32 -2.76 -40.70
CA GLN A 191 19.75 -2.39 -40.71
C GLN A 191 20.15 -1.70 -39.40
N ALA A 192 19.31 -0.83 -38.86
CA ALA A 192 19.53 -0.16 -37.58
C ALA A 192 19.53 -1.16 -36.41
N GLU A 193 18.63 -2.14 -36.43
CA GLU A 193 18.59 -3.24 -35.45
C GLU A 193 19.82 -4.14 -35.59
N GLN A 194 20.33 -4.38 -36.80
CA GLN A 194 21.57 -5.14 -37.00
C GLN A 194 22.82 -4.37 -36.50
N GLN A 195 22.87 -3.06 -36.72
CA GLN A 195 24.02 -2.23 -36.34
C GLN A 195 24.05 -1.89 -34.84
N ASP A 196 22.89 -1.61 -34.24
CA ASP A 196 22.75 -1.28 -32.83
C ASP A 196 21.49 -1.93 -32.23
N PRO A 197 21.49 -3.26 -32.04
CA PRO A 197 20.35 -3.98 -31.48
C PRO A 197 19.93 -3.46 -30.10
N ALA A 198 20.92 -2.99 -29.34
CA ALA A 198 20.72 -2.45 -27.99
C ALA A 198 20.19 -1.01 -27.98
N GLY A 199 20.06 -0.34 -29.14
CA GLY A 199 19.56 1.02 -29.25
C GLY A 199 20.42 2.07 -28.52
N ARG A 200 21.72 1.82 -28.32
CA ARG A 200 22.64 2.71 -27.59
C ARG A 200 22.80 4.09 -28.26
N LEU A 201 22.61 4.16 -29.58
CA LEU A 201 22.67 5.38 -30.38
C LEU A 201 21.30 6.09 -30.47
N LEU A 202 20.29 5.61 -29.74
CA LEU A 202 18.95 6.18 -29.66
C LEU A 202 18.25 6.32 -31.02
N TRP A 203 18.49 5.38 -31.93
CA TRP A 203 17.80 5.35 -33.23
C TRP A 203 16.31 5.00 -33.07
N LYS A 204 15.95 4.31 -31.98
CA LYS A 204 14.60 4.13 -31.44
C LYS A 204 14.57 4.51 -29.96
N PHE A 205 13.41 4.90 -29.45
CA PHE A 205 13.22 5.09 -28.02
C PHE A 205 13.30 3.72 -27.31
N PRO A 206 14.13 3.57 -26.27
CA PRO A 206 14.25 2.31 -25.56
C PRO A 206 12.99 2.03 -24.76
N PHE A 207 12.43 0.82 -24.89
CA PHE A 207 11.33 0.38 -24.04
C PHE A 207 11.81 0.34 -22.59
N ARG A 208 11.07 1.01 -21.72
CA ARG A 208 11.37 1.15 -20.30
C ARG A 208 10.24 0.53 -19.50
N ARG A 209 10.59 -0.37 -18.57
CA ARG A 209 9.66 -0.75 -17.50
C ARG A 209 9.53 0.42 -16.52
N LEU A 210 8.31 0.66 -16.07
CA LEU A 210 8.06 1.59 -14.98
C LEU A 210 8.66 1.06 -13.68
N GLU A 211 9.15 1.97 -12.83
CA GLU A 211 9.61 1.66 -11.48
C GLU A 211 8.41 1.35 -10.57
N ALA A 212 8.63 0.65 -9.46
CA ALA A 212 7.59 0.27 -8.49
C ALA A 212 6.61 1.41 -8.15
N GLU A 213 7.14 2.56 -7.75
CA GLU A 213 6.37 3.74 -7.38
C GLU A 213 5.54 4.28 -8.55
N SER A 214 6.10 4.25 -9.77
CA SER A 214 5.43 4.70 -10.98
C SER A 214 4.34 3.74 -11.42
N ILE A 215 4.53 2.42 -11.26
CA ILE A 215 3.49 1.41 -11.51
C ILE A 215 2.32 1.63 -10.55
N ARG A 216 2.60 1.77 -9.24
CA ARG A 216 1.59 2.02 -8.21
C ARG A 216 0.82 3.32 -8.47
N ASP A 217 1.52 4.42 -8.71
CA ASP A 217 0.91 5.72 -8.99
C ASP A 217 0.13 5.70 -10.31
N ARG A 218 0.56 4.92 -11.31
CA ARG A 218 -0.17 4.75 -12.57
C ARG A 218 -1.48 3.99 -12.36
N MET A 219 -1.51 2.95 -11.52
CA MET A 219 -2.76 2.26 -11.20
C MET A 219 -3.75 3.18 -10.47
N LEU A 220 -3.27 4.02 -9.55
CA LEU A 220 -4.08 5.06 -8.88
C LEU A 220 -4.57 6.13 -9.85
N PHE A 221 -3.72 6.55 -10.79
CA PHE A 221 -4.09 7.52 -11.80
C PHE A 221 -5.19 6.97 -12.72
N SER A 222 -5.00 5.76 -13.25
CA SER A 222 -5.96 5.12 -14.16
C SER A 222 -7.32 4.90 -13.50
N SER A 223 -7.34 4.48 -12.24
CA SER A 223 -8.57 4.34 -11.43
C SER A 223 -9.18 5.66 -10.97
N GLY A 224 -8.51 6.81 -11.20
CA GLY A 224 -9.01 8.13 -10.81
C GLY A 224 -8.90 8.44 -9.32
N GLU A 225 -8.16 7.64 -8.56
CA GLU A 225 -8.03 7.75 -7.10
C GLU A 225 -6.77 8.50 -6.67
N LEU A 226 -5.81 8.74 -7.57
CA LEU A 226 -4.52 9.35 -7.23
C LEU A 226 -4.68 10.73 -6.56
N ASN A 227 -4.27 10.81 -5.30
CA ASN A 227 -4.16 12.05 -4.55
C ASN A 227 -2.80 12.71 -4.82
N THR A 228 -2.83 13.86 -5.49
CA THR A 228 -1.64 14.61 -5.93
C THR A 228 -1.19 15.69 -4.93
N THR A 229 -1.74 15.72 -3.72
CA THR A 229 -1.37 16.70 -2.69
C THR A 229 0.13 16.65 -2.38
N VAL A 230 0.79 17.81 -2.46
CA VAL A 230 2.23 17.96 -2.21
C VAL A 230 2.47 18.46 -0.79
N GLY A 231 3.43 17.87 -0.10
CA GLY A 231 3.80 18.19 1.28
C GLY A 231 2.92 17.48 2.31
N GLY A 232 3.16 17.75 3.59
CA GLY A 232 2.45 17.08 4.69
C GLY A 232 3.03 15.70 5.05
N PRO A 233 2.35 14.97 5.95
CA PRO A 233 2.84 13.71 6.50
C PRO A 233 2.86 12.58 5.46
N GLU A 234 3.63 11.56 5.78
CA GLU A 234 3.64 10.27 5.08
C GLU A 234 2.29 9.55 5.16
N MET A 235 2.05 8.67 4.19
CA MET A 235 0.97 7.69 4.24
C MET A 235 1.54 6.30 4.53
N TYR A 236 0.71 5.48 5.15
CA TYR A 236 1.00 4.10 5.50
C TYR A 236 0.23 3.18 4.56
N PRO A 237 0.91 2.43 3.67
CA PRO A 237 0.26 1.42 2.86
C PRO A 237 -0.47 0.40 3.73
N GLN A 238 -1.62 -0.08 3.27
CA GLN A 238 -2.35 -1.14 3.95
C GLN A 238 -1.59 -2.46 3.80
N LEU A 239 -1.13 -3.00 4.93
CA LEU A 239 -0.50 -4.30 5.00
C LEU A 239 -1.56 -5.36 5.28
N SER A 240 -1.46 -6.51 4.62
CA SER A 240 -2.28 -7.67 4.96
C SER A 240 -1.87 -8.25 6.31
N GLY A 241 -2.76 -9.04 6.91
CA GLY A 241 -2.48 -9.73 8.17
C GLY A 241 -1.23 -10.62 8.09
N GLU A 242 -1.00 -11.26 6.94
CA GLU A 242 0.16 -12.11 6.67
C GLU A 242 1.48 -11.34 6.70
N VAL A 243 1.51 -10.14 6.11
CA VAL A 243 2.71 -9.29 6.12
C VAL A 243 2.99 -8.76 7.52
N LEU A 244 1.93 -8.44 8.28
CA LEU A 244 2.06 -8.05 9.68
C LEU A 244 2.59 -9.21 10.55
N ALA A 245 2.15 -10.45 10.28
CA ALA A 245 2.58 -11.65 11.01
C ALA A 245 4.10 -11.91 10.90
N GLY A 246 4.74 -11.46 9.82
CA GLY A 246 6.19 -11.60 9.63
C GLY A 246 7.06 -10.72 10.54
N GLN A 247 6.45 -9.82 11.33
CA GLN A 247 7.16 -8.92 12.23
C GLN A 247 7.27 -9.51 13.64
N SER A 248 8.39 -9.24 14.33
CA SER A 248 8.55 -9.64 15.75
C SER A 248 7.52 -8.97 16.68
N LYS A 249 7.08 -7.75 16.36
CA LYS A 249 5.98 -7.04 17.02
C LYS A 249 5.01 -6.53 15.94
N PRO A 250 4.00 -7.31 15.54
CA PRO A 250 3.12 -6.98 14.42
C PRO A 250 2.48 -5.60 14.55
N GLY A 251 2.75 -4.71 13.58
CA GLY A 251 2.22 -3.35 13.55
C GLY A 251 3.05 -2.29 14.29
N LEU A 252 4.12 -2.66 15.01
CA LEU A 252 4.98 -1.68 15.69
C LEU A 252 5.58 -0.68 14.70
N GLY A 253 5.41 0.63 14.94
CA GLY A 253 5.93 1.67 14.05
C GLY A 253 5.20 1.76 12.70
N TRP A 254 4.03 1.11 12.58
CA TRP A 254 3.07 1.30 11.49
C TRP A 254 1.85 2.06 12.02
N ARG A 255 1.10 2.69 11.13
CA ARG A 255 -0.17 3.38 11.43
C ARG A 255 -1.21 3.02 10.37
N SER A 256 -2.48 3.27 10.66
CA SER A 256 -3.54 3.14 9.67
C SER A 256 -3.74 4.49 8.98
N SER A 257 -3.61 4.52 7.65
CA SER A 257 -3.99 5.68 6.84
C SER A 257 -5.41 5.51 6.33
N THR A 258 -6.14 6.63 6.22
CA THR A 258 -7.46 6.67 5.56
C THR A 258 -7.35 6.30 4.09
N ALA A 259 -8.46 5.94 3.44
CA ALA A 259 -8.47 5.59 2.02
C ALA A 259 -7.87 6.72 1.14
N ALA A 260 -8.20 7.98 1.42
CA ALA A 260 -7.70 9.13 0.69
C ALA A 260 -6.19 9.37 0.88
N GLU A 261 -5.66 9.10 2.07
CA GLU A 261 -4.22 9.18 2.36
C GLU A 261 -3.45 8.04 1.70
N GLN A 262 -4.01 6.82 1.72
CA GLN A 262 -3.40 5.67 1.03
C GLN A 262 -3.31 5.89 -0.48
N CYS A 263 -4.22 6.65 -1.07
CA CYS A 263 -4.19 6.97 -2.49
C CYS A 263 -3.20 8.10 -2.87
N ARG A 264 -2.38 8.59 -1.93
CA ARG A 264 -1.32 9.56 -2.25
C ARG A 264 -0.25 8.93 -3.15
N ARG A 265 0.46 9.82 -3.86
CA ARG A 265 1.68 9.48 -4.60
C ARG A 265 2.61 8.64 -3.73
N SER A 266 3.20 7.61 -4.31
CA SER A 266 4.07 6.65 -3.64
C SER A 266 5.32 7.31 -3.04
N LEU A 267 5.66 8.54 -3.47
CA LEU A 267 6.64 9.42 -2.82
C LEU A 267 6.36 9.64 -1.31
N TYR A 268 5.09 9.64 -0.91
CA TYR A 268 4.67 9.80 0.48
C TYR A 268 4.51 8.48 1.22
N ALA A 269 4.73 7.33 0.57
CA ALA A 269 4.65 6.04 1.24
C ALA A 269 5.79 5.90 2.27
N ILE A 270 5.45 5.53 3.52
CA ILE A 270 6.47 5.25 4.51
C ILE A 270 7.32 4.04 4.11
N VAL A 271 8.62 4.13 4.38
CA VAL A 271 9.58 3.05 4.16
C VAL A 271 10.18 2.65 5.49
N LYS A 272 9.82 1.46 5.99
CA LYS A 272 10.44 0.87 7.18
C LYS A 272 11.40 -0.24 6.73
N ARG A 273 12.64 -0.24 7.22
CA ARG A 273 13.68 -1.20 6.79
C ARG A 273 13.22 -2.67 6.90
N GLY A 274 12.52 -3.02 7.97
CA GLY A 274 12.06 -4.38 8.23
C GLY A 274 10.68 -4.73 7.67
N VAL A 275 9.94 -3.78 7.09
CA VAL A 275 8.58 -4.00 6.58
C VAL A 275 8.33 -3.05 5.42
N ARG A 276 8.10 -3.60 4.24
CA ARG A 276 7.81 -2.82 3.04
C ARG A 276 6.40 -3.12 2.55
N ASP A 277 5.89 -2.23 1.73
CA ASP A 277 4.69 -2.49 0.95
C ASP A 277 4.97 -3.65 -0.02
N PRO A 278 4.14 -4.72 -0.05
CA PRO A 278 4.37 -5.87 -0.91
C PRO A 278 4.37 -5.55 -2.41
N VAL A 279 3.55 -4.59 -2.85
CA VAL A 279 3.50 -4.19 -4.27
C VAL A 279 4.80 -3.51 -4.65
N LEU A 280 5.28 -2.58 -3.83
CA LEU A 280 6.56 -1.92 -4.06
C LEU A 280 7.71 -2.94 -4.03
N GLU A 281 7.78 -3.77 -2.99
CA GLU A 281 8.84 -4.76 -2.83
C GLU A 281 8.90 -5.75 -4.00
N ALA A 282 7.76 -6.30 -4.42
CA ALA A 282 7.70 -7.22 -5.54
C ALA A 282 8.17 -6.57 -6.86
N LEU A 283 7.90 -5.28 -7.06
CA LEU A 283 8.23 -4.53 -8.28
C LEU A 283 9.63 -3.88 -8.22
N ASP A 284 10.58 -4.53 -7.54
CA ASP A 284 11.98 -4.11 -7.43
C ASP A 284 12.16 -2.74 -6.73
N TYR A 285 11.41 -2.49 -5.65
CA TYR A 285 11.67 -1.32 -4.81
C TYR A 285 13.10 -1.33 -4.24
N THR A 286 13.67 -0.14 -4.06
CA THR A 286 15.08 0.04 -3.69
C THR A 286 15.47 -0.65 -2.38
N ASN A 287 16.73 -1.08 -2.33
CA ASN A 287 17.39 -1.47 -1.08
C ASN A 287 17.39 -0.28 -0.10
N THR A 288 17.04 -0.53 1.17
CA THR A 288 17.06 0.47 2.26
C THR A 288 18.33 0.40 3.11
N ALA A 289 19.26 -0.51 2.76
CA ALA A 289 20.50 -0.76 3.49
C ALA A 289 21.75 -0.25 2.75
N SER A 290 21.71 -0.13 1.41
CA SER A 290 22.86 0.29 0.60
C SER A 290 22.44 1.28 -0.50
N PRO A 291 23.33 2.21 -0.88
CA PRO A 291 23.06 3.10 -2.01
C PRO A 291 22.99 2.31 -3.32
N LEU A 292 22.08 2.72 -4.21
CA LEU A 292 21.97 2.21 -5.58
C LEU A 292 22.30 3.32 -6.56
N THR A 293 22.99 2.96 -7.65
CA THR A 293 23.39 3.90 -8.70
C THR A 293 22.44 3.85 -9.89
N GLU A 294 21.84 2.68 -10.11
CA GLU A 294 20.71 2.40 -10.99
C GLU A 294 19.72 1.50 -10.25
N ARG A 295 18.44 1.57 -10.63
CA ARG A 295 17.42 0.69 -10.05
C ARG A 295 17.38 -0.62 -10.84
N PRO A 296 17.39 -1.77 -10.16
CA PRO A 296 17.18 -3.04 -10.85
C PRO A 296 15.77 -3.09 -11.42
N VAL A 297 15.65 -3.70 -12.58
CA VAL A 297 14.38 -4.02 -13.22
C VAL A 297 14.44 -5.50 -13.57
N THR A 298 13.62 -6.30 -12.90
CA THR A 298 13.52 -7.74 -13.16
C THR A 298 12.23 -8.07 -13.93
N THR A 299 12.06 -9.31 -14.36
CA THR A 299 10.79 -9.80 -14.88
C THR A 299 10.63 -11.22 -14.37
N VAL A 300 9.88 -11.36 -13.28
CA VAL A 300 9.70 -12.64 -12.57
C VAL A 300 8.21 -12.94 -12.40
N ALA A 301 7.86 -14.22 -12.35
CA ALA A 301 6.46 -14.66 -12.29
C ALA A 301 5.70 -14.06 -11.09
N THR A 302 6.35 -13.89 -9.95
CA THR A 302 5.74 -13.29 -8.74
C THR A 302 5.26 -11.86 -8.97
N GLN A 303 5.92 -11.09 -9.85
CA GLN A 303 5.49 -9.74 -10.23
C GLN A 303 4.21 -9.76 -11.07
N ALA A 304 4.06 -10.72 -11.97
CA ALA A 304 2.82 -10.89 -12.72
C ALA A 304 1.68 -11.34 -11.79
N LEU A 305 1.96 -12.28 -10.89
CA LEU A 305 0.98 -12.80 -9.94
C LEU A 305 0.47 -11.73 -8.96
N ILE A 306 1.34 -10.84 -8.45
CA ILE A 306 0.88 -9.75 -7.57
C ILE A 306 0.06 -8.70 -8.33
N LEU A 307 0.32 -8.48 -9.63
CA LEU A 307 -0.50 -7.61 -10.45
C LEU A 307 -1.86 -8.25 -10.78
N LEU A 308 -1.95 -9.58 -10.94
CA LEU A 308 -3.20 -10.27 -11.23
C LEU A 308 -4.07 -10.52 -9.99
N HIS A 309 -3.45 -10.83 -8.85
CA HIS A 309 -4.15 -11.32 -7.65
C HIS A 309 -3.96 -10.46 -6.40
N GLY A 310 -3.08 -9.46 -6.45
CA GLY A 310 -2.82 -8.58 -5.32
C GLY A 310 -4.04 -7.73 -5.00
N ARG A 311 -4.35 -7.61 -3.70
CA ARG A 311 -5.48 -6.80 -3.20
C ARG A 311 -5.47 -5.37 -3.73
N PHE A 312 -4.32 -4.70 -3.68
CA PHE A 312 -4.19 -3.34 -4.20
C PHE A 312 -4.63 -3.25 -5.66
N THR A 313 -4.14 -4.16 -6.52
CA THR A 313 -4.50 -4.16 -7.94
C THR A 313 -5.98 -4.47 -8.15
N ALA A 314 -6.54 -5.44 -7.39
CA ALA A 314 -7.96 -5.77 -7.43
C ALA A 314 -8.84 -4.57 -7.03
N ASP A 315 -8.46 -3.85 -5.97
CA ASP A 315 -9.17 -2.65 -5.51
C ASP A 315 -9.13 -1.54 -6.58
N ARG A 316 -7.98 -1.35 -7.27
CA ARG A 316 -7.88 -0.37 -8.38
C ARG A 316 -8.68 -0.81 -9.61
N ALA A 317 -8.71 -2.11 -9.92
CA ALA A 317 -9.52 -2.65 -11.01
C ALA A 317 -11.02 -2.48 -10.74
N ALA A 318 -11.46 -2.70 -9.50
CA ALA A 318 -12.84 -2.46 -9.08
C ALA A 318 -13.22 -0.97 -9.20
N ALA A 319 -12.37 -0.06 -8.73
CA ALA A 319 -12.60 1.38 -8.87
C ALA A 319 -12.66 1.84 -10.34
N LEU A 320 -11.77 1.30 -11.19
CA LEU A 320 -11.80 1.56 -12.64
C LEU A 320 -13.08 1.03 -13.29
N ALA A 321 -13.52 -0.18 -12.93
CA ALA A 321 -14.74 -0.79 -13.45
C ALA A 321 -15.98 0.02 -13.07
N GLN A 322 -16.08 0.51 -11.83
CA GLN A 322 -17.18 1.37 -11.38
C GLN A 322 -17.30 2.65 -12.21
N GLN A 323 -16.17 3.24 -12.62
CA GLN A 323 -16.20 4.41 -13.51
C GLN A 323 -16.65 4.06 -14.92
N ALA A 324 -16.22 2.90 -15.43
CA ALA A 324 -16.60 2.42 -16.75
C ALA A 324 -18.13 2.23 -16.87
N LEU A 325 -18.82 1.83 -15.79
CA LEU A 325 -20.28 1.66 -15.78
C LEU A 325 -21.08 2.91 -16.18
N ASN A 326 -20.48 4.10 -16.16
CA ASN A 326 -21.11 5.33 -16.64
C ASN A 326 -21.21 5.41 -18.17
N ALA A 327 -20.53 4.53 -18.91
CA ALA A 327 -20.61 4.47 -20.36
C ALA A 327 -21.89 3.72 -20.81
N ALA A 328 -22.44 4.13 -21.95
CA ALA A 328 -23.77 3.72 -22.41
C ALA A 328 -23.92 2.22 -22.71
N ASP A 329 -22.85 1.56 -23.15
CA ASP A 329 -22.84 0.14 -23.53
C ASP A 329 -21.45 -0.51 -23.32
N SER A 330 -21.38 -1.83 -23.40
CA SER A 330 -20.14 -2.60 -23.19
C SER A 330 -19.02 -2.22 -24.16
N ALA A 331 -19.33 -1.86 -25.41
CA ALA A 331 -18.30 -1.46 -26.37
C ALA A 331 -17.71 -0.08 -26.02
N ALA A 332 -18.55 0.84 -25.52
CA ALA A 332 -18.12 2.13 -25.01
C ALA A 332 -17.32 1.98 -23.70
N GLN A 333 -17.71 1.03 -22.82
CA GLN A 333 -16.93 0.66 -21.63
C GLN A 333 -15.53 0.17 -22.00
N ILE A 334 -15.41 -0.74 -22.96
CA ILE A 334 -14.12 -1.26 -23.43
C ILE A 334 -13.26 -0.13 -24.01
N ARG A 335 -13.81 0.70 -24.91
CA ARG A 335 -13.06 1.84 -25.48
C ARG A 335 -12.56 2.79 -24.40
N TRP A 336 -13.41 3.13 -23.44
CA TRP A 336 -13.07 4.01 -22.34
C TRP A 336 -11.93 3.44 -21.49
N ILE A 337 -11.98 2.13 -21.15
CA ILE A 337 -10.91 1.47 -20.39
C ILE A 337 -9.58 1.50 -21.16
N TYR A 338 -9.60 1.22 -22.46
CA TYR A 338 -8.40 1.27 -23.31
C TYR A 338 -7.77 2.67 -23.34
N GLU A 339 -8.58 3.71 -23.53
CA GLU A 339 -8.12 5.09 -23.51
C GLU A 339 -7.56 5.48 -22.13
N ARG A 340 -8.23 5.06 -21.05
CA ARG A 340 -7.84 5.38 -19.68
C ARG A 340 -6.52 4.72 -19.29
N VAL A 341 -6.33 3.44 -19.64
CA VAL A 341 -5.18 2.64 -19.22
C VAL A 341 -4.03 2.75 -20.21
N LEU A 342 -4.30 2.49 -21.49
CA LEU A 342 -3.32 2.38 -22.58
C LEU A 342 -3.11 3.69 -23.34
N GLN A 343 -3.94 4.72 -23.12
CA GLN A 343 -3.85 6.02 -23.81
C GLN A 343 -3.93 5.92 -25.34
N ARG A 344 -4.68 4.93 -25.83
CA ARG A 344 -5.00 4.75 -27.25
C ARG A 344 -6.36 4.07 -27.38
N HIS A 345 -6.96 4.17 -28.55
CA HIS A 345 -8.14 3.38 -28.88
C HIS A 345 -7.77 1.89 -29.03
N PRO A 346 -8.71 0.96 -28.72
CA PRO A 346 -8.55 -0.44 -29.07
C PRO A 346 -8.53 -0.60 -30.59
N SER A 347 -7.72 -1.54 -31.08
CA SER A 347 -7.85 -2.03 -32.45
C SER A 347 -9.15 -2.84 -32.62
N ALA A 348 -9.56 -3.09 -33.86
CA ALA A 348 -10.76 -3.90 -34.12
C ALA A 348 -10.64 -5.31 -33.52
N ALA A 349 -9.48 -5.95 -33.63
CA ALA A 349 -9.23 -7.28 -33.05
C ALA A 349 -9.31 -7.27 -31.51
N GLU A 350 -8.76 -6.24 -30.87
CA GLU A 350 -8.81 -6.07 -29.41
C GLU A 350 -10.22 -5.83 -28.89
N LEU A 351 -11.01 -5.02 -29.62
CA LEU A 351 -12.40 -4.75 -29.26
C LEU A 351 -13.25 -6.03 -29.33
N THR A 352 -13.06 -6.83 -30.39
CA THR A 352 -13.74 -8.13 -30.54
C THR A 352 -13.37 -9.08 -29.41
N ALA A 353 -12.07 -9.28 -29.17
CA ALA A 353 -11.59 -10.20 -28.12
C ALA A 353 -12.07 -9.80 -26.71
N ALA A 354 -12.08 -8.51 -26.40
CA ALA A 354 -12.58 -8.00 -25.11
C ALA A 354 -14.09 -8.23 -24.96
N SER A 355 -14.86 -8.06 -26.04
CA SER A 355 -16.31 -8.26 -26.03
C SER A 355 -16.67 -9.75 -25.84
N GLU A 356 -15.96 -10.65 -26.50
CA GLU A 356 -16.13 -12.10 -26.34
C GLU A 356 -15.81 -12.56 -24.91
N LEU A 357 -14.72 -12.03 -24.33
CA LEU A 357 -14.35 -12.34 -22.95
C LEU A 357 -15.43 -11.90 -21.96
N MET A 358 -15.97 -10.69 -22.12
CA MET A 358 -17.03 -10.16 -21.25
C MET A 358 -18.28 -11.04 -21.29
N SER A 359 -18.72 -11.41 -22.50
CA SER A 359 -19.90 -12.27 -22.67
C SER A 359 -19.69 -13.66 -22.07
N ALA A 360 -18.48 -14.24 -22.20
CA ALA A 360 -18.16 -15.52 -21.56
C ALA A 360 -18.20 -15.43 -20.03
N TRP A 361 -17.72 -14.33 -19.44
CA TRP A 361 -17.73 -14.12 -17.99
C TRP A 361 -19.13 -13.90 -17.42
N GLU A 362 -20.01 -13.18 -18.11
CA GLU A 362 -21.41 -13.01 -17.72
C GLU A 362 -22.16 -14.34 -17.61
N GLN A 363 -21.78 -15.33 -18.42
CA GLN A 363 -22.39 -16.66 -18.39
C GLN A 363 -21.81 -17.57 -17.30
N GLN A 364 -20.54 -17.37 -16.90
CA GLN A 364 -19.80 -18.31 -16.05
C GLN A 364 -19.67 -17.87 -14.58
N LEU A 365 -19.62 -16.57 -14.30
CA LEU A 365 -19.42 -16.07 -12.94
C LEU A 365 -20.77 -15.89 -12.22
N PRO A 366 -20.98 -16.50 -11.04
CA PRO A 366 -22.13 -16.16 -10.21
C PRO A 366 -22.05 -14.69 -9.83
N LEU A 367 -23.13 -13.95 -10.07
CA LEU A 367 -23.20 -12.53 -9.72
C LEU A 367 -22.92 -12.35 -8.20
N PRO A 368 -22.27 -11.26 -7.76
CA PRO A 368 -22.04 -10.97 -6.33
C PRO A 368 -23.32 -10.98 -5.46
N SER A 369 -24.49 -10.88 -6.08
CA SER A 369 -25.79 -11.07 -5.42
C SER A 369 -26.06 -12.50 -4.95
N GLN A 370 -25.24 -13.48 -5.35
CA GLN A 370 -25.43 -14.90 -5.04
C GLN A 370 -24.45 -15.44 -3.99
N GLN A 371 -23.34 -14.75 -3.71
CA GLN A 371 -22.28 -15.24 -2.82
C GLN A 371 -21.57 -14.10 -2.07
N VAL A 372 -21.14 -14.38 -0.85
CA VAL A 372 -20.38 -13.47 0.01
C VAL A 372 -19.18 -14.17 0.61
N SER A 373 -18.15 -13.41 0.94
CA SER A 373 -16.90 -13.96 1.48
C SER A 373 -16.48 -13.18 2.71
N PHE A 374 -16.00 -13.90 3.72
CA PHE A 374 -15.44 -13.32 4.94
C PHE A 374 -14.05 -13.88 5.18
N ARG A 375 -13.07 -13.02 5.48
CA ARG A 375 -11.67 -13.43 5.73
C ARG A 375 -11.01 -12.51 6.76
N PRO A 376 -10.44 -13.04 7.85
CA PRO A 376 -9.61 -12.24 8.76
C PRO A 376 -8.40 -11.67 8.01
N ASP A 377 -8.05 -10.42 8.27
CA ASP A 377 -6.88 -9.78 7.64
C ASP A 377 -5.93 -9.17 8.67
N VAL A 378 -5.85 -9.84 9.81
CA VAL A 378 -4.93 -9.55 10.91
C VAL A 378 -4.30 -10.85 11.42
N PRO A 379 -3.05 -10.80 11.92
CA PRO A 379 -2.44 -11.93 12.61
C PRO A 379 -3.11 -12.20 13.97
N GLU A 380 -2.81 -13.36 14.57
CA GLU A 380 -3.28 -13.74 15.91
C GLU A 380 -2.85 -12.77 17.03
N SER A 381 -1.76 -12.04 16.81
CA SER A 381 -1.24 -11.07 17.77
C SER A 381 -0.88 -9.74 17.10
N LEU A 382 -1.18 -8.63 17.78
CA LEU A 382 -0.93 -7.27 17.29
C LEU A 382 -0.35 -6.38 18.38
N TYR A 383 0.53 -5.46 18.02
CA TYR A 383 0.98 -4.40 18.92
C TYR A 383 -0.22 -3.53 19.35
N SER A 384 -0.45 -3.39 20.66
CA SER A 384 -1.69 -2.83 21.22
C SER A 384 -1.98 -1.42 20.69
N ALA A 385 -0.96 -0.56 20.57
CA ALA A 385 -1.14 0.81 20.07
C ALA A 385 -1.50 0.86 18.58
N PHE A 386 -1.04 -0.10 17.78
CA PHE A 386 -1.44 -0.20 16.37
C PHE A 386 -2.87 -0.74 16.27
N ARG A 387 -3.19 -1.81 17.01
CA ARG A 387 -4.55 -2.38 17.06
C ARG A 387 -5.61 -1.34 17.39
N GLN A 388 -5.35 -0.48 18.38
CA GLN A 388 -6.28 0.57 18.81
C GLN A 388 -6.55 1.65 17.74
N GLN A 389 -5.68 1.77 16.73
CA GLN A 389 -5.86 2.69 15.60
C GLN A 389 -6.64 2.07 14.43
N LEU A 390 -6.78 0.74 14.40
CA LEU A 390 -7.41 0.06 13.28
C LEU A 390 -8.93 0.24 13.33
N PRO A 391 -9.58 0.55 12.19
CA PRO A 391 -11.03 0.51 12.10
C PRO A 391 -11.54 -0.93 12.24
N GLN A 392 -12.78 -1.11 12.68
CA GLN A 392 -13.37 -2.43 12.93
C GLN A 392 -13.35 -3.34 11.69
N GLN A 393 -13.52 -2.76 10.50
CA GLN A 393 -13.49 -3.46 9.21
C GLN A 393 -12.09 -3.98 8.82
N ALA A 394 -11.02 -3.50 9.46
CA ALA A 394 -9.67 -3.98 9.17
C ALA A 394 -9.43 -5.41 9.71
N PHE A 395 -10.20 -5.83 10.71
CA PHE A 395 -10.03 -7.13 11.38
C PHE A 395 -10.66 -8.29 10.60
N LEU A 396 -11.75 -8.00 9.88
CA LEU A 396 -12.48 -8.97 9.07
C LEU A 396 -12.88 -8.33 7.75
N LEU A 397 -12.28 -8.82 6.66
CA LEU A 397 -12.70 -8.43 5.33
C LEU A 397 -14.00 -9.12 4.97
N GLY A 398 -14.86 -8.37 4.33
CA GLY A 398 -16.08 -8.87 3.77
C GLY A 398 -16.82 -7.81 2.96
N PRO A 399 -18.10 -8.06 2.69
CA PRO A 399 -18.97 -7.16 1.93
C PRO A 399 -19.15 -5.78 2.59
N ALA A 400 -19.06 -4.71 1.81
CA ALA A 400 -19.13 -3.34 2.34
C ALA A 400 -20.55 -2.92 2.79
N GLU A 401 -21.58 -3.39 2.09
CA GLU A 401 -22.97 -2.98 2.31
C GLU A 401 -23.73 -3.95 3.18
N MET A 402 -24.63 -3.45 4.04
CA MET A 402 -25.53 -4.24 4.91
C MET A 402 -24.81 -5.14 5.94
N TRP A 403 -23.55 -4.86 6.28
CA TRP A 403 -22.81 -5.59 7.30
C TRP A 403 -22.09 -4.64 8.26
N GLN A 404 -22.20 -4.90 9.57
CA GLN A 404 -21.51 -4.18 10.63
C GLN A 404 -20.40 -5.05 11.20
N TYR A 405 -19.16 -4.56 11.19
CA TYR A 405 -17.97 -5.31 11.58
C TYR A 405 -17.51 -4.98 12.99
N HIS A 406 -16.93 -5.96 13.66
CA HIS A 406 -16.37 -5.87 15.01
C HIS A 406 -15.01 -6.58 15.08
N SER A 407 -14.08 -6.02 15.85
CA SER A 407 -12.71 -6.49 15.99
C SER A 407 -12.59 -7.82 16.72
N GLY A 408 -13.62 -8.19 17.49
CA GLY A 408 -13.49 -9.24 18.49
C GLY A 408 -12.75 -8.78 19.74
N VAL A 409 -12.57 -9.72 20.67
CA VAL A 409 -11.88 -9.51 21.95
C VAL A 409 -10.39 -9.80 21.81
N TRP A 410 -9.58 -8.88 22.33
CA TRP A 410 -8.11 -8.96 22.31
C TRP A 410 -7.55 -8.66 23.69
N GLY A 411 -6.53 -9.40 24.12
CA GLY A 411 -5.86 -9.19 25.39
C GLY A 411 -4.86 -10.30 25.72
N GLY A 412 -4.43 -10.36 26.98
CA GLY A 412 -3.66 -11.50 27.50
C GLY A 412 -2.23 -11.68 26.97
N GLY A 413 -1.69 -10.75 26.16
CA GLY A 413 -0.33 -10.82 25.67
C GLY A 413 0.69 -10.10 26.55
N TYR A 414 1.96 -10.08 26.10
CA TYR A 414 3.11 -9.52 26.82
C TYR A 414 3.75 -8.36 26.03
N GLU A 415 4.45 -7.45 26.71
CA GLU A 415 5.26 -6.40 26.07
C GLU A 415 4.51 -5.45 25.11
N GLY A 416 3.23 -5.20 25.42
CA GLY A 416 2.36 -4.34 24.60
C GLY A 416 1.87 -5.02 23.32
N ILE A 417 1.79 -6.35 23.31
CA ILE A 417 1.15 -7.14 22.26
C ILE A 417 -0.17 -7.69 22.81
N ASP A 418 -1.25 -7.53 22.07
CA ASP A 418 -2.54 -8.14 22.37
C ASP A 418 -2.72 -9.40 21.51
N VAL A 419 -3.32 -10.45 22.06
CA VAL A 419 -3.66 -11.69 21.36
C VAL A 419 -5.18 -11.79 21.25
N VAL A 420 -5.70 -12.24 20.11
CA VAL A 420 -7.15 -12.43 19.93
C VAL A 420 -7.67 -13.60 20.77
N ASP A 421 -8.84 -13.45 21.41
CA ASP A 421 -9.60 -14.62 21.84
C ASP A 421 -10.33 -15.17 20.61
N LYS A 422 -9.81 -16.24 20.01
CA LYS A 422 -10.36 -16.86 18.79
C LYS A 422 -11.84 -17.25 18.92
N ARG A 423 -12.35 -17.49 20.14
CA ARG A 423 -13.78 -17.79 20.37
C ARG A 423 -14.65 -16.54 20.24
N LEU A 424 -14.09 -15.37 20.49
CA LEU A 424 -14.70 -14.05 20.44
C LEU A 424 -14.01 -13.18 19.39
N GLY A 425 -13.51 -13.80 18.32
CA GLY A 425 -12.72 -13.14 17.29
C GLY A 425 -13.53 -12.15 16.44
N PRO A 426 -12.90 -11.58 15.40
CA PRO A 426 -13.54 -10.69 14.46
C PRO A 426 -14.83 -11.29 13.88
N HIS A 427 -15.88 -10.48 13.82
CA HIS A 427 -17.20 -10.91 13.38
C HIS A 427 -17.96 -9.77 12.70
N ALA A 428 -19.01 -10.13 11.97
CA ALA A 428 -19.88 -9.19 11.30
C ALA A 428 -21.35 -9.55 11.52
N PHE A 429 -22.19 -8.53 11.71
CA PHE A 429 -23.64 -8.66 11.79
C PHE A 429 -24.29 -8.16 10.51
N TRP A 430 -25.25 -8.91 10.00
CA TRP A 430 -26.10 -8.45 8.91
C TRP A 430 -27.06 -7.38 9.42
N LEU A 431 -27.19 -6.29 8.67
CA LEU A 431 -27.96 -5.11 9.09
C LEU A 431 -29.48 -5.22 8.86
N GLY A 432 -29.97 -6.39 8.44
CA GLY A 432 -31.39 -6.68 8.27
C GLY A 432 -32.19 -6.81 9.59
N PRO A 433 -33.44 -7.31 9.51
CA PRO A 433 -34.33 -7.46 10.65
C PRO A 433 -33.74 -8.31 11.77
N GLN A 434 -34.16 -8.02 13.01
CA GLN A 434 -33.83 -8.88 14.15
C GLN A 434 -34.64 -10.18 14.09
N VAL A 435 -34.03 -11.25 14.56
CA VAL A 435 -34.53 -12.62 14.55
C VAL A 435 -34.53 -13.19 15.97
N THR A 436 -35.48 -14.09 16.23
CA THR A 436 -35.59 -14.82 17.52
C THR A 436 -35.81 -16.30 17.28
N THR A 437 -36.87 -16.65 16.54
CA THR A 437 -37.25 -18.03 16.19
C THR A 437 -37.52 -18.13 14.70
N GLY A 438 -37.07 -19.22 14.08
CA GLY A 438 -37.16 -19.38 12.63
C GLY A 438 -36.15 -20.41 12.12
N VAL A 439 -35.92 -20.40 10.81
CA VAL A 439 -35.04 -21.32 10.12
C VAL A 439 -34.04 -20.53 9.28
N LEU A 440 -32.75 -20.74 9.53
CA LEU A 440 -31.66 -20.26 8.68
C LEU A 440 -31.18 -21.39 7.78
N THR A 441 -31.24 -21.18 6.47
CA THR A 441 -30.67 -22.10 5.48
C THR A 441 -29.56 -21.42 4.69
N GLY A 442 -28.62 -22.21 4.20
CA GLY A 442 -27.61 -21.70 3.29
C GLY A 442 -26.55 -22.74 2.96
N GLN A 443 -25.57 -22.31 2.19
CA GLN A 443 -24.37 -23.09 1.90
C GLN A 443 -23.13 -22.34 2.33
N LEU A 444 -22.19 -23.06 2.93
CA LEU A 444 -20.89 -22.53 3.33
C LEU A 444 -19.77 -23.32 2.67
N ARG A 445 -18.68 -22.65 2.34
CA ARG A 445 -17.46 -23.24 1.79
C ARG A 445 -16.25 -22.62 2.49
N PRO A 446 -15.72 -23.27 3.53
CA PRO A 446 -14.49 -22.83 4.20
C PRO A 446 -13.26 -23.27 3.38
N ASP A 447 -12.27 -22.39 3.29
CA ASP A 447 -10.95 -22.75 2.77
C ASP A 447 -10.22 -23.69 3.73
N SER A 448 -9.16 -24.34 3.24
CA SER A 448 -8.36 -25.30 4.02
C SER A 448 -7.66 -24.68 5.23
N SER A 449 -7.40 -23.37 5.21
CA SER A 449 -6.77 -22.60 6.29
C SER A 449 -7.74 -22.13 7.38
N VAL A 450 -9.05 -22.33 7.23
CA VAL A 450 -10.04 -21.91 8.22
C VAL A 450 -9.88 -22.73 9.51
N GLU A 451 -9.67 -22.07 10.64
CA GLU A 451 -9.65 -22.73 11.95
C GLU A 451 -11.07 -22.92 12.48
N SER A 452 -11.91 -21.89 12.35
CA SER A 452 -13.31 -21.95 12.76
C SER A 452 -14.20 -20.98 11.98
N VAL A 453 -15.47 -21.37 11.81
CA VAL A 453 -16.56 -20.51 11.32
C VAL A 453 -17.68 -20.57 12.34
N THR A 454 -18.24 -19.44 12.74
CA THR A 454 -19.44 -19.38 13.57
C THR A 454 -20.54 -18.63 12.84
N ILE A 455 -21.67 -19.29 12.62
CA ILE A 455 -22.90 -18.64 12.17
C ILE A 455 -23.64 -18.15 13.40
N LEU A 456 -24.02 -16.86 13.41
CA LEU A 456 -24.63 -16.20 14.55
C LEU A 456 -26.11 -15.97 14.28
N ALA A 457 -26.96 -16.19 15.29
CA ALA A 457 -28.39 -15.92 15.24
C ALA A 457 -28.90 -15.36 16.57
N GLY A 458 -29.90 -14.47 16.49
CA GLY A 458 -30.39 -13.74 17.65
C GLY A 458 -29.27 -12.98 18.37
N ALA A 459 -28.24 -12.55 17.64
CA ALA A 459 -26.98 -12.10 18.20
C ALA A 459 -26.87 -10.58 18.27
N ALA A 460 -26.21 -10.07 19.29
CA ALA A 460 -26.02 -8.64 19.50
C ALA A 460 -24.57 -8.36 19.91
N ALA A 461 -24.08 -7.18 19.55
CA ALA A 461 -22.78 -6.69 20.01
C ALA A 461 -22.80 -6.52 21.53
N ASP A 462 -21.77 -7.05 22.20
CA ASP A 462 -21.49 -6.85 23.62
C ASP A 462 -20.09 -6.23 23.75
N GLY A 463 -20.02 -4.91 23.54
CA GLY A 463 -18.75 -4.22 23.31
C GLY A 463 -18.04 -4.74 22.05
N ALA A 464 -16.83 -5.28 22.20
CA ALA A 464 -16.08 -5.92 21.12
C ALA A 464 -16.40 -7.42 20.99
N ALA A 465 -17.11 -8.00 21.97
CA ALA A 465 -17.63 -9.36 21.96
C ALA A 465 -19.02 -9.42 21.31
N TRP A 466 -19.63 -10.60 21.34
CA TRP A 466 -21.02 -10.81 20.96
C TRP A 466 -21.74 -11.72 21.96
N SER A 467 -23.04 -11.49 22.12
CA SER A 467 -23.99 -12.35 22.83
C SER A 467 -25.02 -12.91 21.84
N GLY A 468 -25.69 -14.00 22.18
CA GLY A 468 -26.66 -14.69 21.31
C GLY A 468 -26.34 -16.17 21.10
N LEU A 469 -26.92 -16.75 20.04
CA LEU A 469 -26.62 -18.12 19.63
C LEU A 469 -25.49 -18.13 18.59
N GLY A 470 -24.54 -19.04 18.77
CA GLY A 470 -23.49 -19.31 17.80
C GLY A 470 -23.43 -20.79 17.45
N LEU A 471 -23.54 -21.11 16.16
CA LEU A 471 -23.27 -22.42 15.60
C LEU A 471 -21.84 -22.43 15.05
N THR A 472 -20.90 -22.97 15.83
CA THR A 472 -19.47 -22.98 15.51
C THR A 472 -19.06 -24.28 14.85
N PHE A 473 -18.57 -24.19 13.61
CA PHE A 473 -17.86 -25.21 12.87
C PHE A 473 -16.37 -25.11 13.23
N ASP A 474 -15.90 -25.97 14.13
CA ASP A 474 -14.51 -26.01 14.59
C ASP A 474 -13.75 -27.07 13.80
N ARG A 475 -12.88 -26.60 12.89
CA ARG A 475 -12.12 -27.47 12.00
C ARG A 475 -11.03 -28.21 12.75
N LEU A 476 -10.32 -27.51 13.64
CA LEU A 476 -9.18 -28.07 14.38
C LEU A 476 -9.61 -29.23 15.28
N ARG A 477 -10.85 -29.17 15.78
CA ARG A 477 -11.41 -30.19 16.67
C ARG A 477 -12.43 -31.11 16.00
N SER A 478 -12.62 -31.00 14.68
CA SER A 478 -13.56 -31.79 13.87
C SER A 478 -14.97 -31.90 14.46
N ARG A 479 -15.54 -30.77 14.89
CA ARG A 479 -16.84 -30.73 15.57
C ARG A 479 -17.65 -29.50 15.23
N ILE A 480 -18.96 -29.61 15.38
CA ILE A 480 -19.89 -28.49 15.43
C ILE A 480 -20.36 -28.31 16.87
N GLN A 481 -20.40 -27.07 17.34
CA GLN A 481 -20.85 -26.71 18.69
C GLN A 481 -21.93 -25.65 18.63
N LEU A 482 -23.04 -25.89 19.32
CA LEU A 482 -24.04 -24.89 19.60
C LEU A 482 -23.70 -24.21 20.92
N ARG A 483 -23.53 -22.90 20.88
CA ARG A 483 -23.15 -22.08 22.03
C ARG A 483 -24.20 -21.01 22.26
N LEU A 484 -24.60 -20.83 23.52
CA LEU A 484 -25.39 -19.70 23.96
C LEU A 484 -24.49 -18.78 24.79
N ARG A 485 -24.42 -17.51 24.39
CA ARG A 485 -23.69 -16.46 25.10
C ARG A 485 -24.65 -15.41 25.62
N ARG A 486 -24.56 -15.07 26.91
CA ARG A 486 -25.34 -13.98 27.49
C ARG A 486 -24.51 -12.70 27.55
N PRO A 487 -25.19 -11.53 27.57
CA PRO A 487 -24.51 -10.27 27.86
C PRO A 487 -23.73 -10.36 29.17
N GLY A 488 -22.51 -9.82 29.20
CA GLY A 488 -21.61 -9.92 30.36
C GLY A 488 -20.72 -11.15 30.37
N GLY A 489 -20.75 -11.98 29.31
CA GLY A 489 -19.70 -12.94 28.99
C GLY A 489 -19.90 -14.36 29.51
N SER A 490 -21.07 -14.72 30.06
CA SER A 490 -21.34 -16.13 30.36
C SER A 490 -21.60 -16.91 29.05
N GLU A 491 -20.90 -18.05 28.91
CA GLU A 491 -20.95 -18.92 27.74
C GLU A 491 -21.32 -20.33 28.19
N GLN A 492 -22.31 -20.93 27.52
CA GLN A 492 -22.69 -22.32 27.70
C GLN A 492 -22.65 -23.06 26.36
N VAL A 493 -22.00 -24.21 26.32
CA VAL A 493 -22.10 -25.14 25.19
C VAL A 493 -23.38 -25.96 25.39
N SER A 494 -24.38 -25.73 24.56
CA SER A 494 -25.70 -26.36 24.66
C SER A 494 -25.75 -27.71 23.94
N GLY A 495 -24.86 -27.94 22.97
CA GLY A 495 -24.70 -29.25 22.33
C GLY A 495 -23.49 -29.29 21.40
N GLU A 496 -23.03 -30.51 21.09
CA GLU A 496 -21.96 -30.74 20.13
C GLU A 496 -22.21 -31.99 19.27
N ALA A 497 -21.68 -31.98 18.05
CA ALA A 497 -21.76 -33.08 17.10
C ALA A 497 -20.45 -33.20 16.32
N ASN A 498 -20.15 -34.38 15.78
CA ASN A 498 -18.99 -34.58 14.91
C ASN A 498 -19.22 -33.87 13.56
N TRP A 499 -18.19 -33.21 13.05
CA TRP A 499 -18.21 -32.59 11.74
C TRP A 499 -16.89 -32.84 11.03
N ILE A 500 -16.98 -33.40 9.83
CA ILE A 500 -15.81 -33.66 8.98
C ILE A 500 -15.73 -32.51 7.98
N PRO A 501 -14.71 -31.63 8.08
CA PRO A 501 -14.53 -30.54 7.15
C PRO A 501 -14.21 -31.09 5.75
N VAL A 502 -14.92 -30.59 4.74
CA VAL A 502 -14.67 -30.90 3.33
C VAL A 502 -14.04 -29.70 2.66
N ASP A 503 -12.82 -29.88 2.14
CA ASP A 503 -12.00 -28.78 1.63
C ASP A 503 -12.56 -28.17 0.36
N SER A 504 -12.77 -26.85 0.39
CA SER A 504 -13.16 -26.07 -0.79
C SER A 504 -14.43 -26.57 -1.48
N GLN A 505 -15.28 -27.30 -0.75
CA GLN A 505 -16.59 -27.76 -1.23
C GLN A 505 -17.72 -27.03 -0.50
N TRP A 506 -18.80 -26.80 -1.25
CA TRP A 506 -20.02 -26.25 -0.69
C TRP A 506 -20.70 -27.28 0.19
N GLN A 507 -20.98 -26.89 1.43
CA GLN A 507 -21.73 -27.67 2.38
C GLN A 507 -23.05 -26.99 2.71
N SER A 508 -24.16 -27.71 2.56
CA SER A 508 -25.50 -27.18 2.84
C SER A 508 -25.83 -27.35 4.32
N PHE A 509 -26.38 -26.31 4.93
CA PHE A 509 -26.86 -26.37 6.31
C PHE A 509 -28.29 -25.84 6.44
N ARG A 510 -29.01 -26.41 7.40
CA ARG A 510 -30.30 -25.89 7.88
C ARG A 510 -30.25 -25.83 9.40
N TRP A 511 -30.51 -24.66 9.95
CA TRP A 511 -30.51 -24.40 11.39
C TRP A 511 -31.90 -23.91 11.82
N GLU A 512 -32.64 -24.78 12.49
CA GLU A 512 -33.96 -24.50 13.01
C GLU A 512 -33.84 -24.02 14.47
N ILE A 513 -34.39 -22.85 14.77
CA ILE A 513 -34.30 -22.16 16.06
C ILE A 513 -35.73 -22.00 16.61
N GLY A 514 -36.01 -22.69 17.71
CA GLY A 514 -37.31 -22.71 18.35
C GLY A 514 -37.24 -23.36 19.73
N PRO A 515 -38.34 -23.97 20.22
CA PRO A 515 -38.34 -24.71 21.49
C PRO A 515 -37.28 -25.81 21.56
N GLU A 516 -36.97 -26.40 20.41
CA GLU A 516 -35.88 -27.35 20.21
C GLU A 516 -35.02 -26.82 19.05
N ILE A 517 -33.71 -26.66 19.27
CA ILE A 517 -32.77 -26.25 18.22
C ILE A 517 -32.34 -27.49 17.46
N LYS A 518 -32.47 -27.46 16.13
CA LYS A 518 -32.04 -28.55 15.24
C LYS A 518 -31.08 -28.06 14.19
N VAL A 519 -30.02 -28.82 13.97
CA VAL A 519 -29.01 -28.54 12.93
C VAL A 519 -28.94 -29.72 11.99
N PHE A 520 -29.02 -29.45 10.69
CA PHE A 520 -28.92 -30.42 9.62
C PHE A 520 -27.78 -30.02 8.68
N LEU A 521 -27.07 -31.01 8.15
CA LEU A 521 -26.06 -30.85 7.10
C LEU A 521 -26.39 -31.75 5.91
N GLU A 522 -25.90 -31.37 4.72
CA GLU A 522 -25.87 -32.22 3.51
C GLU A 522 -27.19 -32.92 3.16
N HIS A 523 -28.29 -32.15 3.10
CA HIS A 523 -29.65 -32.64 2.79
C HIS A 523 -30.11 -33.82 3.66
N ASN A 524 -29.47 -34.05 4.81
CA ASN A 524 -29.83 -35.15 5.69
C ASN A 524 -31.19 -34.88 6.34
N SER A 525 -32.06 -35.89 6.32
CA SER A 525 -33.39 -35.81 6.92
C SER A 525 -33.35 -35.79 8.45
N ASN A 526 -32.30 -36.35 9.05
CA ASN A 526 -32.11 -36.38 10.51
C ASN A 526 -31.17 -35.26 10.95
N PRO A 527 -31.47 -34.55 12.06
CA PRO A 527 -30.58 -33.52 12.56
C PRO A 527 -29.31 -34.17 13.13
N ILE A 528 -28.15 -33.56 12.83
CA ILE A 528 -26.87 -33.94 13.44
C ILE A 528 -26.77 -33.46 14.89
N LEU A 529 -27.57 -32.46 15.26
CA LEU A 529 -27.69 -31.89 16.58
C LEU A 529 -29.15 -31.54 16.86
N ALA A 530 -29.70 -32.01 17.97
CA ALA A 530 -31.01 -31.64 18.48
C ALA A 530 -30.89 -31.32 19.97
N VAL A 531 -31.18 -30.08 20.36
CA VAL A 531 -31.02 -29.60 21.73
C VAL A 531 -32.30 -28.91 22.19
N PRO A 532 -32.98 -29.41 23.25
CA PRO A 532 -34.11 -28.71 23.84
C PRO A 532 -33.62 -27.46 24.57
N ILE A 533 -34.28 -26.32 24.39
CA ILE A 533 -33.99 -25.12 25.18
C ILE A 533 -34.89 -25.14 26.42
N SER A 534 -34.29 -25.30 27.60
CA SER A 534 -35.02 -25.26 28.87
C SER A 534 -35.40 -23.81 29.24
N SER A 535 -36.70 -23.51 29.38
CA SER A 535 -37.38 -22.37 30.05
C SER A 535 -36.82 -20.93 29.94
N GLU A 536 -35.68 -20.70 29.30
CA GLU A 536 -35.06 -19.40 29.12
C GLU A 536 -35.47 -18.80 27.78
N SER A 537 -35.69 -17.48 27.76
CA SER A 537 -35.99 -16.78 26.51
C SER A 537 -34.81 -16.89 25.54
N LEU A 538 -35.13 -17.32 24.32
CA LEU A 538 -34.25 -17.24 23.17
C LEU A 538 -33.81 -15.79 22.95
N PRO A 539 -32.51 -15.55 22.68
CA PRO A 539 -32.04 -14.20 22.43
C PRO A 539 -32.64 -13.66 21.13
N THR A 540 -33.03 -12.38 21.16
CA THR A 540 -33.51 -11.65 19.98
C THR A 540 -32.41 -10.71 19.52
N GLY A 541 -32.04 -10.76 18.25
CA GLY A 541 -30.90 -9.99 17.73
C GLY A 541 -30.68 -10.23 16.24
N ARG A 542 -29.51 -9.91 15.73
CA ARG A 542 -29.17 -10.00 14.31
C ARG A 542 -28.61 -11.37 13.93
N LEU A 543 -28.65 -11.66 12.64
CA LEU A 543 -27.84 -12.71 12.03
C LEU A 543 -26.41 -12.21 11.83
N GLY A 544 -25.43 -13.11 11.83
CA GLY A 544 -24.04 -12.72 11.65
C GLY A 544 -23.11 -13.89 11.35
N VAL A 545 -21.84 -13.56 11.20
CA VAL A 545 -20.77 -14.52 10.95
C VAL A 545 -19.51 -14.11 11.69
N ALA A 546 -18.83 -15.07 12.30
CA ALA A 546 -17.47 -14.94 12.78
C ALA A 546 -16.61 -15.98 12.07
N VAL A 547 -15.39 -15.63 11.69
CA VAL A 547 -14.45 -16.57 11.07
C VAL A 547 -13.05 -16.30 11.58
N TRP A 548 -12.27 -17.36 11.76
CA TRP A 548 -10.86 -17.27 12.13
C TRP A 548 -9.98 -18.22 11.29
N GLY A 549 -8.73 -17.82 11.06
CA GLY A 549 -7.71 -18.59 10.32
C GLY A 549 -7.72 -18.40 8.81
N GLY A 550 -8.88 -18.48 8.16
CA GLY A 550 -8.99 -18.50 6.70
C GLY A 550 -10.23 -17.80 6.15
N ARG A 551 -10.46 -17.92 4.84
CA ARG A 551 -11.65 -17.39 4.16
C ARG A 551 -12.80 -18.39 4.24
N VAL A 552 -14.01 -17.88 4.46
CA VAL A 552 -15.25 -18.63 4.25
C VAL A 552 -16.10 -17.93 3.20
N ASP A 553 -16.64 -18.72 2.27
CA ASP A 553 -17.66 -18.28 1.33
C ASP A 553 -19.04 -18.76 1.80
N LEU A 554 -20.06 -17.91 1.65
CA LEU A 554 -21.46 -18.23 1.92
C LEU A 554 -22.31 -17.91 0.70
N ARG A 555 -23.28 -18.76 0.38
CA ARG A 555 -24.27 -18.53 -0.70
C ARG A 555 -25.66 -19.02 -0.31
N GLN A 556 -26.68 -18.56 -1.02
CA GLN A 556 -28.08 -18.97 -0.83
C GLN A 556 -28.54 -18.82 0.63
N LEU A 557 -28.10 -17.76 1.31
CA LEU A 557 -28.36 -17.57 2.73
C LEU A 557 -29.76 -16.99 2.92
N GLN A 558 -30.67 -17.74 3.54
CA GLN A 558 -32.08 -17.39 3.67
C GLN A 558 -32.57 -17.57 5.10
N TRP A 559 -33.37 -16.60 5.58
CA TRP A 559 -34.03 -16.67 6.87
C TRP A 559 -35.54 -16.73 6.71
N ALA A 560 -36.21 -17.67 7.38
CA ALA A 560 -37.67 -17.76 7.43
C ALA A 560 -38.15 -17.76 8.88
N ASP A 561 -39.04 -16.83 9.26
CA ASP A 561 -39.61 -16.78 10.60
C ASP A 561 -40.50 -18.00 10.91
N SER A 562 -40.72 -18.27 12.19
CA SER A 562 -41.65 -19.31 12.62
C SER A 562 -43.12 -18.85 12.48
N GLY A 563 -43.86 -19.34 11.47
CA GLY A 563 -45.30 -19.10 11.32
C GLY A 563 -45.89 -19.49 9.95
N PRO A 564 -47.23 -19.61 9.82
CA PRO A 564 -47.90 -20.06 8.58
C PRO A 564 -47.85 -19.06 7.41
N ALA A 565 -47.39 -17.83 7.63
CA ALA A 565 -47.25 -16.77 6.62
C ALA A 565 -45.79 -16.31 6.44
N ALA A 566 -44.81 -17.10 6.90
CA ALA A 566 -43.41 -16.71 6.85
C ALA A 566 -42.84 -16.73 5.42
N VAL A 567 -42.40 -15.57 4.95
CA VAL A 567 -41.69 -15.42 3.67
C VAL A 567 -40.19 -15.53 3.94
N ALA A 568 -39.49 -16.37 3.19
CA ALA A 568 -38.04 -16.47 3.29
C ALA A 568 -37.40 -15.17 2.81
N THR A 569 -36.62 -14.52 3.68
CA THR A 569 -35.80 -13.36 3.35
C THR A 569 -34.46 -13.83 2.83
N ASP A 570 -34.16 -13.53 1.57
CA ASP A 570 -32.84 -13.77 0.99
C ASP A 570 -31.87 -12.67 1.46
N ILE A 571 -30.94 -13.07 2.32
CA ILE A 571 -29.98 -12.18 2.98
C ILE A 571 -29.01 -11.57 1.97
N LEU A 572 -28.75 -12.27 0.85
CA LEU A 572 -27.79 -11.85 -0.16
C LEU A 572 -28.44 -10.96 -1.23
N ALA A 573 -29.71 -11.22 -1.57
CA ALA A 573 -30.48 -10.37 -2.49
C ALA A 573 -30.98 -9.07 -1.84
N ALA A 574 -31.29 -9.07 -0.53
CA ALA A 574 -31.70 -7.89 0.23
C ALA A 574 -30.62 -6.78 0.32
N ARG A 575 -29.42 -7.01 -0.23
CA ARG A 575 -28.41 -5.97 -0.47
C ARG A 575 -28.85 -4.90 -1.45
N GLN A 576 -29.74 -5.23 -2.38
CA GLN A 576 -30.16 -4.29 -3.44
C GLN A 576 -31.15 -3.24 -2.94
N SER A 577 -31.86 -3.51 -1.85
CA SER A 577 -32.79 -2.57 -1.23
C SER A 577 -32.15 -2.02 0.04
N ALA A 578 -31.60 -0.81 -0.03
CA ALA A 578 -31.26 -0.05 1.16
C ALA A 578 -32.51 0.03 2.05
N VAL A 579 -32.52 -0.68 3.17
CA VAL A 579 -33.45 -0.35 4.25
C VAL A 579 -32.87 0.89 4.90
N GLU A 580 -33.22 2.05 4.33
CA GLU A 580 -32.87 3.33 4.94
C GLU A 580 -33.41 3.35 6.37
N ALA A 581 -32.53 3.58 7.35
CA ALA A 581 -32.98 4.19 8.57
C ALA A 581 -33.42 5.63 8.23
N PRO A 582 -34.56 6.12 8.73
CA PRO A 582 -34.93 7.52 8.50
C PRO A 582 -33.80 8.40 9.04
N LEU A 583 -33.11 9.10 8.13
CA LEU A 583 -32.19 10.16 8.52
C LEU A 583 -33.01 11.19 9.30
N PRO A 584 -32.52 11.68 10.46
CA PRO A 584 -33.14 12.81 11.13
C PRO A 584 -33.28 13.95 10.10
N THR A 585 -34.45 14.57 10.05
CA THR A 585 -34.71 15.71 9.16
C THR A 585 -33.56 16.72 9.22
N GLY A 586 -32.80 16.86 8.14
CA GLY A 586 -31.69 17.81 8.00
C GLY A 586 -30.28 17.23 7.79
N TRP A 587 -30.09 15.90 7.71
CA TRP A 587 -28.76 15.29 7.50
C TRP A 587 -28.71 14.45 6.21
N SER A 588 -27.62 14.54 5.45
CA SER A 588 -27.33 13.66 4.29
C SER A 588 -26.39 12.51 4.68
N GLN A 589 -26.41 11.42 3.90
CA GLN A 589 -25.59 10.20 4.09
C GLN A 589 -24.06 10.42 4.11
N PHE A 590 -23.58 11.64 3.85
CA PHE A 590 -22.16 12.01 3.89
C PHE A 590 -21.82 13.16 4.85
N GLY A 591 -22.73 13.52 5.77
CA GLY A 591 -22.44 14.47 6.85
C GLY A 591 -22.03 15.85 6.35
N GLY A 592 -22.99 16.61 5.80
CA GLY A 592 -22.78 18.02 5.43
C GLY A 592 -24.06 18.72 4.97
N ASP A 593 -24.20 19.98 5.39
CA ASP A 593 -25.23 20.92 4.94
C ASP A 593 -24.81 21.52 3.59
N TRP A 594 -25.63 21.36 2.55
CA TRP A 594 -25.37 21.88 1.21
C TRP A 594 -25.72 23.37 1.16
N GLN A 595 -24.87 24.21 1.73
CA GLN A 595 -24.75 25.60 1.27
C GLN A 595 -23.29 25.99 1.06
N ARG A 596 -22.98 26.24 -0.21
CA ARG A 596 -21.79 26.89 -0.79
C ARG A 596 -20.57 26.00 -1.03
N LEU A 597 -20.31 25.74 -2.31
CA LEU A 597 -19.22 26.37 -3.07
C LEU A 597 -19.28 25.89 -4.53
N SER A 598 -20.10 26.60 -5.31
CA SER A 598 -19.84 26.78 -6.74
C SER A 598 -18.60 27.67 -6.91
N ASP A 599 -17.94 27.50 -8.04
CA ASP A 599 -16.86 28.34 -8.59
C ASP A 599 -15.45 28.13 -8.02
N THR A 600 -14.64 27.32 -8.73
CA THR A 600 -13.58 27.86 -9.61
C THR A 600 -12.79 26.74 -10.30
N SER A 601 -12.90 26.75 -11.63
CA SER A 601 -12.09 26.05 -12.62
C SER A 601 -10.58 26.17 -12.41
N TRP A 602 -9.79 25.14 -12.75
CA TRP A 602 -8.62 25.27 -13.65
C TRP A 602 -8.39 23.99 -14.46
N ARG A 603 -8.24 24.21 -15.78
CA ARG A 603 -8.16 23.21 -16.85
C ARG A 603 -6.76 22.61 -16.97
N VAL A 604 -6.77 21.36 -17.41
CA VAL A 604 -5.66 20.58 -17.98
C VAL A 604 -5.14 21.23 -19.27
N ALA A 605 -3.82 21.28 -19.41
CA ALA A 605 -3.08 21.20 -20.67
C ALA A 605 -1.80 20.39 -20.43
#